data_AF-A0AA90Z0I1-F1
#
_entry.id   AF-A0AA90Z0I1-F1
#
_cell.length_a   1.000
_cell.length_b   1.000
_cell.length_c   1.000
_cell.angle_alpha   90.00
_cell.angle_beta   90.00
_cell.angle_gamma   90.00
#
_symmetry.space_group_name_H-M   'P 1'
#
loop_
_entity.id
_entity.type
_entity.pdbx_description
1 polymer ?
#
loop_
_entity_poly.entity_id
_entity_poly.type
_entity_poly.pdbx_seq_one_letter_code
_entity_poly.pdbx_strand_id
1 'polypeptide(L)'
;MSRPPSDIPTDIPQLRKLLASLHPAACGVKPNTLSTTKSDLASALRAVGVLQDFEAKSELTPEWDTFLTTVQSTHQVWGLMRFARYCSARSIAPKDISGEVVQAFQTVLDAVLLKNKPAKYIQSMIDTWNHVIDKHGLDLPRQDRLPSDRYVARPLTDYPESLQAEIKAYIDRLAQRDLFSEDGPDKPLRETSLRNTEAYLRQLLDALVTSGQSPEKFTSLSVVVTASNLKTAFRTIIDRRGTNGLPSGLSNVAATCIAIARHHLNAPEDVIKALKDIHKRVAVNPRGMSPKNAERLAQFNDWENVALLLSLPDTLMARAEDSPTRRDSALAAMHAAALTILLSCPMRVKNLANLDLDKHLIPVRSGTHTYYSIRIEGIEVKNGEPIEVKLNARSSKILHRYIMQFRPQVS
;
A
#
# COMPACT_ATOMS: atom_id res chain seq x y z
N MET A 1 -25.76 8.61 -9.31
CA MET A 1 -25.64 7.69 -10.47
C MET A 1 -26.98 6.99 -10.64
N SER A 2 -27.79 7.40 -11.62
CA SER A 2 -29.04 6.71 -11.97
C SER A 2 -28.84 5.95 -13.26
N ARG A 3 -28.26 4.74 -13.17
CA ARG A 3 -28.26 3.79 -14.29
C ARG A 3 -29.53 2.95 -14.21
N PRO A 4 -30.24 2.71 -15.31
CA PRO A 4 -31.35 1.79 -15.29
C PRO A 4 -30.85 0.37 -14.96
N PRO A 5 -31.63 -0.47 -14.26
CA PRO A 5 -31.22 -1.83 -13.91
C PRO A 5 -30.81 -2.69 -15.10
N SER A 6 -31.39 -2.43 -16.29
CA SER A 6 -31.06 -3.12 -17.55
C SER A 6 -29.62 -2.93 -18.01
N ASP A 7 -28.97 -1.83 -17.60
CA ASP A 7 -27.60 -1.49 -18.01
C ASP A 7 -26.55 -2.07 -17.05
N ILE A 8 -27.00 -2.81 -16.02
CA ILE A 8 -26.12 -3.44 -15.05
C ILE A 8 -25.79 -4.85 -15.54
N PRO A 9 -24.52 -5.15 -15.86
CA PRO A 9 -24.12 -6.48 -16.30
C PRO A 9 -24.39 -7.51 -15.19
N THR A 10 -24.91 -8.68 -15.55
CA THR A 10 -25.16 -9.80 -14.63
C THR A 10 -23.94 -10.72 -14.43
N ASP A 11 -22.81 -10.36 -15.04
CA ASP A 11 -21.50 -10.98 -14.83
C ASP A 11 -21.01 -10.76 -13.38
N ILE A 12 -20.74 -11.84 -12.65
CA ILE A 12 -20.36 -11.81 -11.23
C ILE A 12 -19.08 -10.98 -10.98
N PRO A 13 -17.98 -11.14 -11.74
CA PRO A 13 -16.81 -10.26 -11.67
C PRO A 13 -17.12 -8.75 -11.80
N GLN A 14 -17.95 -8.33 -12.74
CA GLN A 14 -18.34 -6.93 -12.93
C GLN A 14 -19.25 -6.43 -11.80
N LEU A 15 -20.24 -7.22 -11.39
CA LEU A 15 -21.08 -6.90 -10.23
C LEU A 15 -20.24 -6.72 -8.97
N ARG A 16 -19.26 -7.61 -8.73
CA ARG A 16 -18.32 -7.50 -7.61
C ARG A 16 -17.54 -6.17 -7.64
N LYS A 17 -17.09 -5.73 -8.82
CA LYS A 17 -16.39 -4.43 -8.99
C LYS A 17 -17.31 -3.25 -8.67
N LEU A 18 -18.56 -3.28 -9.14
CA LEU A 18 -19.55 -2.24 -8.86
C LEU A 18 -19.92 -2.19 -7.37
N LEU A 19 -20.17 -3.35 -6.75
CA LEU A 19 -20.49 -3.41 -5.32
C LEU A 19 -19.33 -2.97 -4.43
N ALA A 20 -18.08 -3.20 -4.87
CA ALA A 20 -16.89 -2.79 -4.14
C ALA A 20 -16.67 -1.26 -4.13
N SER A 21 -17.25 -0.51 -5.08
CA SER A 21 -17.18 0.96 -5.07
C SER A 21 -18.24 1.61 -4.18
N LEU A 22 -19.27 0.88 -3.76
CA LEU A 22 -20.34 1.40 -2.91
C LEU A 22 -19.86 1.60 -1.47
N HIS A 23 -20.00 2.82 -0.98
CA HIS A 23 -19.79 3.18 0.43
C HIS A 23 -21.15 3.47 1.11
N PRO A 24 -21.43 2.93 2.32
CA PRO A 24 -22.73 3.11 2.97
C PRO A 24 -23.20 4.56 3.06
N ALA A 25 -22.31 5.47 3.46
CA ALA A 25 -22.63 6.90 3.56
C ALA A 25 -22.96 7.54 2.20
N ALA A 26 -22.26 7.16 1.12
CA ALA A 26 -22.54 7.66 -0.23
C ALA A 26 -23.87 7.14 -0.78
N CYS A 27 -24.35 6.02 -0.26
CA CYS A 27 -25.66 5.46 -0.56
C CYS A 27 -26.76 5.96 0.41
N GLY A 28 -26.44 6.78 1.40
CA GLY A 28 -27.40 7.24 2.42
C GLY A 28 -27.91 6.13 3.35
N VAL A 29 -27.16 5.03 3.51
CA VAL A 29 -27.58 3.87 4.31
C VAL A 29 -26.56 3.50 5.39
N LYS A 30 -27.02 2.78 6.42
CA LYS A 30 -26.12 2.23 7.45
C LYS A 30 -25.24 1.12 6.87
N PRO A 31 -24.03 0.87 7.43
CA PRO A 31 -23.16 -0.22 6.98
C PRO A 31 -23.85 -1.59 6.96
N ASN A 32 -24.64 -1.88 8.00
CA ASN A 32 -25.42 -3.13 8.08
C ASN A 32 -26.46 -3.21 6.97
N THR A 33 -27.17 -2.12 6.68
CA THR A 33 -28.16 -2.07 5.60
C THR A 33 -27.51 -2.38 4.26
N LEU A 34 -26.39 -1.73 3.90
CA LEU A 34 -25.69 -2.03 2.65
C LEU A 34 -25.20 -3.49 2.61
N SER A 35 -24.73 -4.03 3.74
CA SER A 35 -24.31 -5.43 3.82
C SER A 35 -25.49 -6.39 3.58
N THR A 36 -26.65 -6.11 4.18
CA THR A 36 -27.89 -6.86 3.99
C THR A 36 -28.35 -6.78 2.55
N THR A 37 -28.45 -5.59 1.95
CA THR A 37 -28.81 -5.42 0.53
C THR A 37 -27.88 -6.20 -0.41
N LYS A 38 -26.57 -6.22 -0.13
CA LYS A 38 -25.61 -7.04 -0.88
C LYS A 38 -25.82 -8.55 -0.66
N SER A 39 -26.29 -8.98 0.52
CA SER A 39 -26.68 -10.38 0.77
C SER A 39 -27.94 -10.71 -0.02
N ASP A 40 -28.96 -9.86 0.03
CA ASP A 40 -30.25 -10.07 -0.63
C ASP A 40 -30.08 -10.14 -2.14
N LEU A 41 -29.25 -9.27 -2.71
CA LEU A 41 -28.86 -9.35 -4.12
C LEU A 41 -28.20 -10.70 -4.44
N ALA A 42 -27.28 -11.19 -3.60
CA ALA A 42 -26.66 -12.50 -3.81
C ALA A 42 -27.69 -13.64 -3.74
N SER A 43 -28.66 -13.56 -2.83
CA SER A 43 -29.75 -14.53 -2.72
C SER A 43 -30.68 -14.49 -3.94
N ALA A 44 -31.04 -13.31 -4.42
CA ALA A 44 -31.84 -13.14 -5.63
C ALA A 44 -31.12 -13.70 -6.86
N LEU A 45 -29.81 -13.42 -7.01
CA LEU A 45 -28.99 -13.96 -8.10
C LEU A 45 -28.88 -15.49 -8.06
N ARG A 46 -28.88 -16.11 -6.87
CA ARG A 46 -28.96 -17.58 -6.74
C ARG A 46 -30.30 -18.13 -7.18
N ALA A 47 -31.39 -17.47 -6.76
CA ALA A 47 -32.74 -17.90 -7.11
C ALA A 47 -32.99 -17.94 -8.63
N VAL A 48 -32.33 -17.04 -9.39
CA VAL A 48 -32.40 -17.01 -10.86
C VAL A 48 -31.27 -17.77 -11.55
N GLY A 49 -30.43 -18.50 -10.80
CA GLY A 49 -29.35 -19.35 -11.34
C GLY A 49 -28.11 -18.60 -11.86
N VAL A 50 -28.02 -17.28 -11.66
CA VAL A 50 -26.88 -16.47 -12.09
C VAL A 50 -25.69 -16.62 -11.15
N LEU A 51 -25.94 -16.72 -9.84
CA LEU A 51 -24.92 -17.00 -8.84
C LEU A 51 -25.04 -18.47 -8.41
N GLN A 52 -23.96 -19.23 -8.54
CA GLN A 52 -23.97 -20.61 -8.09
C GLN A 52 -23.99 -20.70 -6.57
N ASP A 53 -24.63 -21.75 -6.05
CA ASP A 53 -24.52 -22.09 -4.64
C ASP A 53 -23.12 -22.61 -4.34
N PHE A 54 -22.58 -22.18 -3.20
CA PHE A 54 -21.44 -22.88 -2.65
C PHE A 54 -21.95 -24.24 -2.16
N GLU A 55 -21.23 -25.33 -2.44
CA GLU A 55 -21.48 -26.64 -1.85
C GLU A 55 -21.32 -26.56 -0.32
N ALA A 56 -22.34 -26.07 0.36
CA ALA A 56 -22.18 -25.47 1.69
C ALA A 56 -22.37 -26.44 2.86
N LYS A 57 -22.52 -27.75 2.61
CA LYS A 57 -22.86 -28.71 3.66
C LYS A 57 -22.19 -30.08 3.52
N SER A 58 -21.04 -30.16 2.87
CA SER A 58 -20.24 -31.38 2.96
C SER A 58 -19.64 -31.48 4.36
N GLU A 59 -19.88 -32.61 5.02
CA GLU A 59 -19.21 -32.96 6.27
C GLU A 59 -17.70 -33.01 6.04
N LEU A 60 -16.92 -32.66 7.06
CA LEU A 60 -15.47 -32.75 6.99
C LEU A 60 -15.08 -34.23 7.00
N THR A 61 -14.10 -34.60 6.17
CA THR A 61 -13.48 -35.93 6.33
C THR A 61 -12.70 -35.98 7.65
N PRO A 62 -12.49 -37.17 8.23
CA PRO A 62 -11.75 -37.32 9.49
C PRO A 62 -10.36 -36.68 9.46
N GLU A 63 -9.68 -36.70 8.31
CA GLU A 63 -8.36 -36.10 8.13
C GLU A 63 -8.40 -34.57 8.24
N TRP A 64 -9.43 -33.94 7.66
CA TRP A 64 -9.63 -32.48 7.76
C TRP A 64 -10.07 -32.04 9.15
N ASP A 65 -10.89 -32.84 9.83
CA ASP A 65 -11.30 -32.58 11.21
C ASP A 65 -10.10 -32.65 12.16
N THR A 66 -9.24 -33.66 12.00
CA THR A 66 -7.99 -33.80 12.76
C THR A 66 -7.04 -32.62 12.52
N PHE A 67 -6.87 -32.22 11.25
CA PHE A 67 -6.06 -31.06 10.90
C PHE A 67 -6.60 -29.77 11.55
N LEU A 68 -7.89 -29.47 11.42
CA LEU A 68 -8.49 -28.25 11.98
C LEU A 68 -8.50 -28.25 13.51
N THR A 69 -8.59 -29.41 14.16
CA THR A 69 -8.47 -29.53 15.63
C THR A 69 -7.06 -29.19 16.12
N THR A 70 -6.04 -29.38 15.29
CA THR A 70 -4.65 -28.98 15.60
C THR A 70 -4.49 -27.44 15.60
N VAL A 71 -5.38 -26.72 14.91
CA VAL A 71 -5.34 -25.26 14.80
C VAL A 71 -5.94 -24.62 16.05
N GLN A 72 -5.08 -24.12 16.94
CA GLN A 72 -5.48 -23.50 18.22
C GLN A 72 -6.24 -22.17 18.06
N SER A 73 -6.09 -21.49 16.92
CA SER A 73 -6.71 -20.18 16.69
C SER A 73 -8.04 -20.33 15.98
N THR A 74 -9.13 -19.92 16.65
CA THR A 74 -10.47 -19.89 16.09
C THR A 74 -10.49 -19.16 14.75
N HIS A 75 -9.82 -18.01 14.63
CA HIS A 75 -9.78 -17.24 13.38
C HIS A 75 -9.15 -18.02 12.21
N GLN A 76 -8.09 -18.79 12.47
CA GLN A 76 -7.42 -19.61 11.47
C GLN A 76 -8.32 -20.77 11.01
N VAL A 77 -9.03 -21.41 11.96
CA VAL A 77 -10.04 -22.43 11.65
C VAL A 77 -11.11 -21.87 10.72
N TRP A 78 -11.69 -20.69 11.05
CA TRP A 78 -12.69 -20.04 10.19
C TRP A 78 -12.15 -19.71 8.79
N GLY A 79 -10.88 -19.29 8.69
CA GLY A 79 -10.22 -18.99 7.41
C GLY A 79 -10.00 -20.22 6.53
N LEU A 80 -9.80 -21.40 7.12
CA LEU A 80 -9.54 -22.65 6.40
C LEU A 80 -10.80 -23.49 6.17
N MET A 81 -11.85 -23.32 6.99
CA MET A 81 -13.06 -24.14 7.00
C MET A 81 -13.71 -24.32 5.62
N ARG A 82 -13.84 -23.23 4.85
CA ARG A 82 -14.46 -23.29 3.52
C ARG A 82 -13.65 -24.16 2.55
N PHE A 83 -12.33 -24.06 2.61
CA PHE A 83 -11.44 -24.85 1.76
C PHE A 83 -11.45 -26.31 2.19
N ALA A 84 -11.40 -26.57 3.50
CA ALA A 84 -11.51 -27.92 4.06
C ALA A 84 -12.80 -28.63 3.61
N ARG A 85 -13.94 -27.92 3.62
CA ARG A 85 -15.22 -28.47 3.11
C ARG A 85 -15.22 -28.70 1.60
N TYR A 86 -14.61 -27.81 0.82
CA TYR A 86 -14.46 -27.98 -0.62
C TYR A 86 -13.62 -29.22 -0.96
N CYS A 87 -12.52 -29.43 -0.25
CA CYS A 87 -11.67 -30.61 -0.37
C CYS A 87 -12.39 -31.88 0.10
N SER A 88 -13.10 -31.80 1.23
CA SER A 88 -13.86 -32.94 1.78
C SER A 88 -14.97 -33.40 0.82
N ALA A 89 -15.68 -32.47 0.19
CA ALA A 89 -16.69 -32.77 -0.84
C ALA A 89 -16.14 -33.52 -2.05
N ARG A 90 -14.83 -33.44 -2.28
CA ARG A 90 -14.11 -34.05 -3.41
C ARG A 90 -13.18 -35.18 -2.97
N SER A 91 -13.27 -35.59 -1.70
CA SER A 91 -12.41 -36.61 -1.10
C SER A 91 -10.91 -36.32 -1.25
N ILE A 92 -10.52 -35.03 -1.20
CA ILE A 92 -9.13 -34.58 -1.26
C ILE A 92 -8.60 -34.46 0.18
N ALA A 93 -7.62 -35.28 0.55
CA ALA A 93 -7.03 -35.22 1.89
C ALA A 93 -6.03 -34.05 2.02
N PRO A 94 -5.73 -33.58 3.25
CA PRO A 94 -4.74 -32.53 3.51
C PRO A 94 -3.36 -32.75 2.84
N LYS A 95 -2.94 -34.01 2.72
CA LYS A 95 -1.67 -34.43 2.09
C LYS A 95 -1.67 -34.35 0.56
N ASP A 96 -2.85 -34.38 -0.06
CA ASP A 96 -3.02 -34.44 -1.52
C ASP A 96 -3.27 -33.05 -2.12
N ILE A 97 -3.07 -31.98 -1.35
CA ILE A 97 -3.29 -30.61 -1.81
C ILE A 97 -2.15 -30.18 -2.73
N SER A 98 -2.52 -29.84 -3.96
CA SER A 98 -1.62 -29.28 -4.97
C SER A 98 -2.06 -27.87 -5.38
N GLY A 99 -1.18 -27.17 -6.12
CA GLY A 99 -1.52 -25.88 -6.73
C GLY A 99 -2.73 -25.96 -7.67
N GLU A 100 -2.99 -27.11 -8.30
CA GLU A 100 -4.16 -27.33 -9.14
C GLU A 100 -5.46 -27.34 -8.33
N VAL A 101 -5.45 -27.94 -7.14
CA VAL A 101 -6.59 -27.94 -6.21
C VAL A 101 -6.91 -26.51 -5.76
N VAL A 102 -5.88 -25.73 -5.45
CA VAL A 102 -6.02 -24.31 -5.07
C VAL A 102 -6.59 -23.49 -6.23
N GLN A 103 -6.10 -23.71 -7.45
CA GLN A 103 -6.60 -23.02 -8.64
C GLN A 103 -8.04 -23.39 -8.97
N ALA A 104 -8.41 -24.68 -8.87
CA ALA A 104 -9.78 -25.14 -9.06
C ALA A 104 -10.73 -24.54 -8.01
N PHE A 105 -10.29 -24.46 -6.76
CA PHE A 105 -11.04 -23.80 -5.70
C PHE A 105 -11.21 -22.30 -5.96
N GLN A 106 -10.17 -21.62 -6.46
CA GLN A 106 -10.27 -20.20 -6.84
C GLN A 106 -11.34 -19.99 -7.92
N THR A 107 -11.40 -20.84 -8.95
CA THR A 107 -12.42 -20.77 -10.00
C THR A 107 -13.83 -20.89 -9.42
N VAL A 108 -14.05 -21.79 -8.47
CA VAL A 108 -15.34 -21.91 -7.76
C VAL A 108 -15.66 -20.64 -6.97
N LEU A 109 -14.69 -20.09 -6.25
CA LEU A 109 -14.90 -18.85 -5.51
C LEU A 109 -15.20 -17.67 -6.45
N ASP A 110 -14.62 -17.61 -7.64
CA ASP A 110 -14.92 -16.59 -8.64
C ASP A 110 -16.36 -16.65 -9.14
N ALA A 111 -16.96 -17.83 -9.23
CA ALA A 111 -18.37 -18.02 -9.58
C ALA A 111 -19.34 -17.74 -8.41
N VAL A 112 -18.89 -17.86 -7.15
CA VAL A 112 -19.80 -17.90 -5.98
C VAL A 112 -19.68 -16.69 -5.05
N LEU A 113 -18.53 -16.01 -5.01
CA LEU A 113 -18.32 -14.86 -4.13
C LEU A 113 -18.70 -13.54 -4.78
N LEU A 114 -19.83 -12.97 -4.36
CA LEU A 114 -20.24 -11.63 -4.80
C LEU A 114 -19.57 -10.49 -4.02
N LYS A 115 -19.33 -10.67 -2.71
CA LYS A 115 -18.86 -9.60 -1.80
C LYS A 115 -17.34 -9.45 -1.71
N ASN A 116 -16.62 -10.57 -1.73
CA ASN A 116 -15.18 -10.61 -1.47
C ASN A 116 -14.41 -10.88 -2.76
N LYS A 117 -13.16 -10.40 -2.83
CA LYS A 117 -12.24 -10.74 -3.94
C LYS A 117 -11.67 -12.15 -3.71
N PRO A 118 -11.93 -13.13 -4.59
CA PRO A 118 -11.47 -14.51 -4.42
C PRO A 118 -9.96 -14.63 -4.26
N ALA A 119 -9.17 -13.95 -5.09
CA ALA A 119 -7.71 -13.95 -4.99
C ALA A 119 -7.19 -13.51 -3.60
N LYS A 120 -7.83 -12.54 -2.95
CA LYS A 120 -7.44 -12.12 -1.59
C LYS A 120 -7.77 -13.19 -0.55
N TYR A 121 -8.90 -13.87 -0.71
CA TYR A 121 -9.28 -14.98 0.14
C TYR A 121 -8.28 -16.14 0.01
N ILE A 122 -7.99 -16.55 -1.22
CA ILE A 122 -7.04 -17.63 -1.52
C ILE A 122 -5.66 -17.32 -0.96
N GLN A 123 -5.14 -16.10 -1.16
CA GLN A 123 -3.86 -15.71 -0.57
C GLN A 123 -3.86 -15.80 0.96
N SER A 124 -4.91 -15.28 1.62
CA SER A 124 -5.03 -15.36 3.08
C SER A 124 -5.15 -16.80 3.58
N MET A 125 -5.82 -17.66 2.83
CA MET A 125 -5.96 -19.08 3.12
C MET A 125 -4.62 -19.81 2.96
N ILE A 126 -3.87 -19.58 1.87
CA ILE A 126 -2.51 -20.13 1.66
C ILE A 126 -1.57 -19.69 2.79
N ASP A 127 -1.60 -18.41 3.15
CA ASP A 127 -0.77 -17.87 4.23
C ASP A 127 -1.11 -18.52 5.58
N THR A 128 -2.40 -18.75 5.83
CA THR A 128 -2.87 -19.44 7.05
C THR A 128 -2.45 -20.91 7.05
N TRP A 129 -2.61 -21.60 5.92
CA TRP A 129 -2.21 -23.00 5.73
C TRP A 129 -0.71 -23.19 5.98
N ASN A 130 0.13 -22.43 5.29
CA ASN A 130 1.58 -22.51 5.44
C ASN A 130 2.02 -22.14 6.86
N HIS A 131 1.39 -21.14 7.48
CA HIS A 131 1.70 -20.77 8.86
C HIS A 131 1.35 -21.88 9.86
N VAL A 132 0.21 -22.56 9.70
CA VAL A 132 -0.18 -23.70 10.56
C VAL A 132 0.83 -24.84 10.40
N ILE A 133 1.23 -25.16 9.17
CA ILE A 133 2.26 -26.17 8.88
C ILE A 133 3.57 -25.82 9.59
N ASP A 134 4.08 -24.60 9.36
CA ASP A 134 5.37 -24.15 9.88
C ASP A 134 5.35 -24.09 11.43
N LYS A 135 4.23 -23.66 12.03
CA LYS A 135 4.08 -23.55 13.49
C LYS A 135 3.99 -24.90 14.19
N HIS A 136 3.33 -25.88 13.58
CA HIS A 136 3.06 -27.18 14.19
C HIS A 136 3.95 -28.31 13.66
N GLY A 137 4.88 -28.01 12.74
CA GLY A 137 5.81 -29.00 12.18
C GLY A 137 5.12 -30.12 11.41
N LEU A 138 4.01 -29.81 10.73
CA LEU A 138 3.22 -30.83 10.03
C LEU A 138 3.89 -31.26 8.72
N ASP A 139 3.93 -32.55 8.45
CA ASP A 139 4.40 -33.11 7.17
C ASP A 139 3.29 -33.02 6.10
N LEU A 140 3.04 -31.80 5.64
CA LEU A 140 2.00 -31.47 4.65
C LEU A 140 2.57 -30.57 3.55
N PRO A 141 2.03 -30.63 2.31
CA PRO A 141 2.54 -29.84 1.21
C PRO A 141 2.27 -28.35 1.41
N ARG A 142 3.35 -27.55 1.43
CA ARG A 142 3.25 -26.08 1.38
C ARG A 142 2.69 -25.66 0.03
N GLN A 143 1.90 -24.60 0.03
CA GLN A 143 1.33 -24.05 -1.19
C GLN A 143 2.04 -22.76 -1.57
N ASP A 144 2.35 -22.62 -2.85
CA ASP A 144 2.94 -21.39 -3.36
C ASP A 144 1.97 -20.23 -3.25
N ARG A 145 2.49 -19.07 -2.88
CA ARG A 145 1.69 -17.84 -2.88
C ARG A 145 1.26 -17.53 -4.31
N LEU A 146 0.07 -16.93 -4.46
CA LEU A 146 -0.36 -16.46 -5.76
C LEU A 146 0.65 -15.45 -6.30
N PRO A 147 0.97 -15.46 -7.62
CA PRO A 147 1.84 -14.49 -8.22
C PRO A 147 1.38 -13.07 -7.89
N SER A 148 2.28 -12.25 -7.38
CA SER A 148 1.96 -10.84 -7.17
C SER A 148 1.86 -10.15 -8.53
N ASP A 149 0.80 -9.37 -8.74
CA ASP A 149 0.69 -8.42 -9.85
C ASP A 149 1.69 -7.26 -9.73
N ARG A 150 2.36 -7.15 -8.57
CA ARG A 150 3.41 -6.18 -8.35
C ARG A 150 4.63 -6.56 -9.17
N TYR A 151 4.86 -5.80 -10.22
CA TYR A 151 6.12 -5.85 -10.93
C TYR A 151 7.31 -5.59 -9.99
N VAL A 152 8.28 -6.49 -10.03
CA VAL A 152 9.56 -6.41 -9.31
C VAL A 152 10.67 -6.46 -10.36
N ALA A 153 11.55 -5.47 -10.35
CA ALA A 153 12.74 -5.49 -11.20
C ALA A 153 13.72 -6.57 -10.71
N ARG A 154 14.42 -7.22 -11.64
CA ARG A 154 15.51 -8.18 -11.34
C ARG A 154 16.45 -7.66 -10.23
N PRO A 155 16.95 -8.56 -9.37
CA PRO A 155 17.94 -8.20 -8.37
C PRO A 155 19.24 -7.77 -9.04
N LEU A 156 20.04 -6.95 -8.34
CA LEU A 156 21.34 -6.51 -8.87
C LEU A 156 22.32 -7.68 -9.05
N THR A 157 22.10 -8.79 -8.35
CA THR A 157 22.89 -10.03 -8.45
C THR A 157 22.82 -10.69 -9.83
N ASP A 158 21.84 -10.36 -10.66
CA ASP A 158 21.71 -10.88 -12.03
C ASP A 158 22.63 -10.16 -13.03
N TYR A 159 23.33 -9.11 -12.60
CA TYR A 159 24.20 -8.28 -13.44
C TYR A 159 25.68 -8.48 -13.07
N PRO A 160 26.65 -8.15 -13.94
CA PRO A 160 28.07 -8.29 -13.65
C PRO A 160 28.50 -7.64 -12.33
N GLU A 161 29.38 -8.29 -11.58
CA GLU A 161 29.88 -7.81 -10.28
C GLU A 161 30.52 -6.41 -10.38
N SER A 162 31.15 -6.08 -11.52
CA SER A 162 31.73 -4.77 -11.78
C SER A 162 30.69 -3.65 -11.72
N LEU A 163 29.52 -3.85 -12.32
CA LEU A 163 28.42 -2.90 -12.28
C LEU A 163 27.83 -2.81 -10.87
N GLN A 164 27.68 -3.95 -10.19
CA GLN A 164 27.17 -3.98 -8.81
C GLN A 164 28.05 -3.15 -7.87
N ALA A 165 29.37 -3.34 -7.96
CA ALA A 165 30.35 -2.59 -7.18
C ALA A 165 30.31 -1.09 -7.49
N GLU A 166 30.20 -0.71 -8.77
CA GLU A 166 30.12 0.69 -9.18
C GLU A 166 28.82 1.36 -8.69
N ILE A 167 27.67 0.69 -8.79
CA ILE A 167 26.39 1.18 -8.25
C ILE A 167 26.50 1.38 -6.74
N LYS A 168 27.09 0.41 -6.01
CA LYS A 168 27.29 0.51 -4.57
C LYS A 168 28.16 1.72 -4.22
N ALA A 169 29.30 1.90 -4.89
CA ALA A 169 30.19 3.04 -4.67
C ALA A 169 29.48 4.38 -4.94
N TYR A 170 28.67 4.46 -6.01
CA TYR A 170 27.87 5.64 -6.29
C TYR A 170 26.85 5.95 -5.18
N ILE A 171 26.13 4.93 -4.69
CA ILE A 171 25.16 5.10 -3.60
C ILE A 171 25.84 5.49 -2.29
N ASP A 172 26.97 4.85 -1.95
CA ASP A 172 27.74 5.16 -0.74
C ASP A 172 28.25 6.60 -0.76
N ARG A 173 28.71 7.08 -1.93
CA ARG A 173 29.10 8.49 -2.12
C ARG A 173 27.94 9.45 -1.87
N LEU A 174 26.73 9.12 -2.32
CA LEU A 174 25.54 9.97 -2.07
C LEU A 174 25.08 9.95 -0.61
N ALA A 175 25.46 8.93 0.15
CA ALA A 175 25.08 8.75 1.55
C ALA A 175 25.98 9.52 2.52
N GLN A 176 27.18 9.89 2.10
CA GLN A 176 28.19 10.51 2.95
C GLN A 176 28.23 12.03 2.78
N ARG A 177 28.51 12.73 3.88
CA ARG A 177 28.87 14.15 3.85
C ARG A 177 30.38 14.19 3.89
N ASP A 178 31.01 14.51 2.79
CA ASP A 178 32.41 14.86 2.81
C ASP A 178 32.53 16.38 2.61
N LEU A 179 32.94 17.07 3.68
CA LEU A 179 33.11 18.52 3.69
C LEU A 179 34.36 18.97 2.91
N PHE A 180 35.27 18.03 2.64
CA PHE A 180 36.58 18.30 2.05
C PHE A 180 36.77 17.61 0.71
N SER A 181 35.85 16.71 0.32
CA SER A 181 35.77 16.22 -1.06
C SER A 181 35.26 17.32 -1.97
N GLU A 182 35.97 17.54 -3.08
CA GLU A 182 35.50 18.37 -4.20
C GLU A 182 34.34 17.69 -4.96
N ASP A 183 34.10 16.40 -4.70
CA ASP A 183 33.09 15.56 -5.33
C ASP A 183 31.99 15.11 -4.35
N GLY A 184 30.73 15.15 -4.77
CA GLY A 184 29.58 14.67 -4.00
C GLY A 184 28.51 15.74 -3.76
N PRO A 185 27.37 15.38 -3.12
CA PRO A 185 26.32 16.34 -2.83
C PRO A 185 26.66 17.18 -1.57
N ASP A 186 26.35 18.48 -1.59
CA ASP A 186 26.56 19.40 -0.45
C ASP A 186 25.98 18.88 0.89
N LYS A 187 24.91 18.09 0.78
CA LYS A 187 24.26 17.41 1.90
C LYS A 187 24.00 15.95 1.51
N PRO A 188 24.24 15.00 2.44
CA PRO A 188 23.86 13.61 2.25
C PRO A 188 22.41 13.45 1.82
N LEU A 189 22.18 12.53 0.89
CA LEU A 189 20.83 12.14 0.55
C LEU A 189 20.22 11.33 1.70
N ARG A 190 18.93 11.55 1.94
CA ARG A 190 18.15 10.73 2.88
C ARG A 190 18.14 9.28 2.40
N GLU A 191 18.12 8.32 3.33
CA GLU A 191 18.05 6.88 3.03
C GLU A 191 16.96 6.51 2.02
N THR A 192 15.77 7.11 2.14
CA THR A 192 14.67 6.89 1.18
C THR A 192 15.02 7.33 -0.24
N SER A 193 15.82 8.39 -0.38
CA SER A 193 16.30 8.86 -1.69
C SER A 193 17.33 7.89 -2.26
N LEU A 194 18.27 7.39 -1.44
CA LEU A 194 19.26 6.39 -1.84
C LEU A 194 18.59 5.11 -2.35
N ARG A 195 17.65 4.56 -1.56
CA ARG A 195 16.86 3.39 -1.95
C ARG A 195 16.10 3.63 -3.27
N ASN A 196 15.55 4.83 -3.46
CA ASN A 196 14.84 5.16 -4.71
C ASN A 196 15.82 5.22 -5.89
N THR A 197 17.00 5.81 -5.72
CA THR A 197 18.06 5.87 -6.74
C THR A 197 18.44 4.46 -7.22
N GLU A 198 18.70 3.54 -6.29
CA GLU A 198 18.98 2.13 -6.62
C GLU A 198 17.78 1.48 -7.35
N ALA A 199 16.56 1.70 -6.86
CA ALA A 199 15.36 1.16 -7.49
C ALA A 199 15.13 1.71 -8.90
N TYR A 200 15.54 2.96 -9.20
CA TYR A 200 15.46 3.52 -10.55
C TYR A 200 16.48 2.89 -11.49
N LEU A 201 17.70 2.65 -11.02
CA LEU A 201 18.73 1.93 -11.77
C LEU A 201 18.29 0.49 -12.07
N ARG A 202 17.77 -0.22 -11.08
CA ARG A 202 17.21 -1.56 -11.28
C ARG A 202 16.06 -1.58 -12.28
N GLN A 203 15.16 -0.60 -12.24
CA GLN A 203 14.08 -0.48 -13.22
C GLN A 203 14.59 -0.22 -14.64
N LEU A 204 15.64 0.59 -14.78
CA LEU A 204 16.30 0.83 -16.07
C LEU A 204 16.91 -0.46 -16.61
N LEU A 205 17.75 -1.12 -15.80
CA LEU A 205 18.44 -2.36 -16.17
C LEU A 205 17.46 -3.49 -16.52
N ASP A 206 16.43 -3.67 -15.71
CA ASP A 206 15.42 -4.70 -15.95
C ASP A 206 14.67 -4.46 -17.27
N ALA A 207 14.35 -3.20 -17.57
CA ALA A 207 13.70 -2.85 -18.82
C ALA A 207 14.59 -3.12 -20.05
N LEU A 208 15.90 -2.89 -19.95
CA LEU A 208 16.85 -3.22 -21.02
C LEU A 208 16.97 -4.73 -21.25
N VAL A 209 17.00 -5.52 -20.17
CA VAL A 209 17.02 -6.99 -20.30
C VAL A 209 15.70 -7.51 -20.89
N THR A 210 14.59 -6.95 -20.44
CA THR A 210 13.25 -7.29 -20.95
C THR A 210 13.09 -6.90 -22.42
N SER A 211 13.82 -5.90 -22.92
CA SER A 211 13.85 -5.56 -24.35
C SER A 211 14.74 -6.50 -25.18
N GLY A 212 15.33 -7.54 -24.58
CA GLY A 212 16.15 -8.55 -25.27
C GLY A 212 17.67 -8.33 -25.18
N GLN A 213 18.16 -7.38 -24.39
CA GLN A 213 19.61 -7.25 -24.15
C GLN A 213 20.06 -8.25 -23.10
N SER A 214 21.26 -8.83 -23.24
CA SER A 214 21.76 -9.75 -22.21
C SER A 214 22.34 -8.97 -21.01
N PRO A 215 22.10 -9.41 -19.76
CA PRO A 215 22.58 -8.74 -18.55
C PRO A 215 24.10 -8.53 -18.53
N GLU A 216 24.86 -9.46 -19.12
CA GLU A 216 26.31 -9.49 -19.14
C GLU A 216 26.91 -8.30 -19.91
N LYS A 217 26.13 -7.67 -20.80
CA LYS A 217 26.56 -6.46 -21.53
C LYS A 217 26.69 -5.23 -20.63
N PHE A 218 26.03 -5.22 -19.47
CA PHE A 218 26.01 -4.06 -18.58
C PHE A 218 27.15 -4.15 -17.56
N THR A 219 28.38 -3.91 -18.02
CA THR A 219 29.58 -4.01 -17.18
C THR A 219 29.86 -2.77 -16.32
N SER A 220 29.31 -1.61 -16.68
CA SER A 220 29.51 -0.33 -15.97
C SER A 220 28.34 0.64 -16.18
N LEU A 221 28.25 1.67 -15.34
CA LEU A 221 27.28 2.75 -15.48
C LEU A 221 27.45 3.53 -16.79
N SER A 222 28.67 3.65 -17.32
CA SER A 222 28.90 4.31 -18.62
C SER A 222 28.27 3.56 -19.80
N VAL A 223 28.20 2.23 -19.74
CA VAL A 223 27.50 1.42 -20.75
C VAL A 223 25.98 1.51 -20.58
N VAL A 224 25.50 1.58 -19.34
CA VAL A 224 24.06 1.61 -19.03
C VAL A 224 23.45 2.97 -19.32
N VAL A 225 24.08 4.06 -18.84
CA VAL A 225 23.54 5.43 -18.84
C VAL A 225 23.81 6.11 -20.18
N THR A 226 23.07 5.67 -21.21
CA THR A 226 23.11 6.26 -22.55
C THR A 226 21.74 6.69 -23.02
N ALA A 227 21.68 7.67 -23.94
CA ALA A 227 20.42 8.12 -24.51
C ALA A 227 19.67 7.02 -25.29
N SER A 228 20.40 6.08 -25.90
CA SER A 228 19.82 4.94 -26.61
C SER A 228 19.16 3.98 -25.63
N ASN A 229 19.88 3.57 -24.58
CA ASN A 229 19.37 2.67 -23.55
C ASN A 229 18.16 3.28 -22.83
N LEU A 230 18.22 4.57 -22.49
CA LEU A 230 17.11 5.24 -21.83
C LEU A 230 15.82 5.22 -22.69
N LYS A 231 15.94 5.43 -24.00
CA LYS A 231 14.79 5.32 -24.93
C LYS A 231 14.23 3.90 -24.99
N THR A 232 15.10 2.90 -25.10
CA THR A 232 14.70 1.48 -25.14
C THR A 232 13.98 1.08 -23.86
N ALA A 233 14.59 1.36 -22.71
CA ALA A 233 14.00 1.06 -21.41
C ALA A 233 12.64 1.75 -21.22
N PHE A 234 12.50 3.01 -21.64
CA PHE A 234 11.24 3.74 -21.49
C PHE A 234 10.12 3.15 -22.34
N ARG A 235 10.40 2.72 -23.57
CA ARG A 235 9.43 1.99 -24.40
C ARG A 235 8.96 0.72 -23.68
N THR A 236 9.89 -0.10 -23.22
CA THR A 236 9.57 -1.34 -22.49
C THR A 236 8.76 -1.09 -21.21
N ILE A 237 9.07 -0.02 -20.45
CA ILE A 237 8.32 0.34 -19.24
C ILE A 237 6.89 0.81 -19.59
N ILE A 238 6.72 1.54 -20.68
CA ILE A 238 5.42 2.01 -21.17
C ILE A 238 4.58 0.82 -21.65
N ASP A 239 5.15 -0.02 -22.51
CA ASP A 239 4.49 -1.20 -23.08
C ASP A 239 4.03 -2.17 -21.98
N ARG A 240 4.91 -2.44 -21.00
CA ARG A 240 4.57 -3.29 -19.85
C ARG A 240 3.40 -2.75 -19.04
N ARG A 241 3.29 -1.43 -18.86
CA ARG A 241 2.21 -0.86 -18.05
C ARG A 241 0.87 -0.88 -18.78
N GLY A 242 0.86 -0.83 -20.11
CA GLY A 242 -0.37 -0.90 -20.91
C GLY A 242 -1.37 0.22 -20.61
N THR A 243 -0.93 1.34 -20.03
CA THR A 243 -1.80 2.46 -19.65
C THR A 243 -1.74 3.59 -20.67
N ASN A 244 -2.87 4.26 -20.93
CA ASN A 244 -3.02 5.41 -21.84
C ASN A 244 -2.23 6.68 -21.43
N GLY A 245 -1.35 6.62 -20.43
CA GLY A 245 -0.59 7.78 -19.93
C GLY A 245 0.84 7.43 -19.55
N LEU A 246 1.70 8.45 -19.53
CA LEU A 246 3.11 8.29 -19.17
C LEU A 246 3.29 7.91 -17.69
N PRO A 247 4.07 6.87 -17.40
CA PRO A 247 4.39 6.49 -16.02
C PRO A 247 5.13 7.61 -15.28
N SER A 248 4.62 8.02 -14.11
CA SER A 248 5.24 9.10 -13.31
C SER A 248 6.69 8.80 -12.88
N GLY A 249 7.09 7.53 -12.84
CA GLY A 249 8.44 7.11 -12.49
C GLY A 249 9.50 7.41 -13.55
N LEU A 250 9.13 7.61 -14.84
CA LEU A 250 10.11 7.83 -15.92
C LEU A 250 10.93 9.10 -15.69
N SER A 251 10.29 10.16 -15.21
CA SER A 251 10.96 11.42 -14.87
C SER A 251 12.09 11.19 -13.86
N ASN A 252 11.83 10.43 -12.81
CA ASN A 252 12.84 10.15 -11.77
C ASN A 252 13.98 9.25 -12.28
N VAL A 253 13.68 8.27 -13.13
CA VAL A 253 14.71 7.43 -13.76
C VAL A 253 15.63 8.29 -14.64
N ALA A 254 15.07 9.15 -15.49
CA ALA A 254 15.85 10.04 -16.33
C ALA A 254 16.65 11.07 -15.51
N ALA A 255 16.07 11.66 -14.47
CA ALA A 255 16.78 12.57 -13.57
C ALA A 255 17.98 11.87 -12.90
N THR A 256 17.80 10.62 -12.47
CA THR A 256 18.89 9.80 -11.89
C THR A 256 20.00 9.55 -12.92
N CYS A 257 19.65 9.22 -14.15
CA CYS A 257 20.61 9.04 -15.24
C CYS A 257 21.41 10.32 -15.53
N ILE A 258 20.75 11.47 -15.56
CA ILE A 258 21.41 12.77 -15.75
C ILE A 258 22.38 13.07 -14.61
N ALA A 259 21.99 12.78 -13.36
CA ALA A 259 22.84 12.98 -12.20
C ALA A 259 24.09 12.10 -12.26
N ILE A 260 23.94 10.83 -12.62
CA ILE A 260 25.07 9.90 -12.81
C ILE A 260 25.98 10.37 -13.94
N ALA A 261 25.40 10.69 -15.11
CA ALA A 261 26.15 11.16 -16.26
C ALA A 261 26.99 12.41 -15.93
N ARG A 262 26.42 13.38 -15.21
CA ARG A 262 27.12 14.61 -14.84
C ARG A 262 28.13 14.41 -13.71
N HIS A 263 27.70 13.82 -12.60
CA HIS A 263 28.44 13.91 -11.32
C HIS A 263 29.21 12.64 -10.96
N HIS A 264 29.08 11.56 -11.73
CA HIS A 264 29.80 10.31 -11.50
C HIS A 264 30.65 9.95 -12.71
N LEU A 265 30.10 10.08 -13.92
CA LEU A 265 30.80 9.74 -15.15
C LEU A 265 31.54 10.91 -15.79
N ASN A 266 31.32 12.15 -15.32
CA ASN A 266 31.83 13.38 -15.95
C ASN A 266 31.64 13.38 -17.48
N ALA A 267 30.45 12.93 -17.91
CA ALA A 267 30.15 12.73 -19.32
C ALA A 267 30.17 14.06 -20.10
N PRO A 268 30.54 14.03 -21.39
CA PRO A 268 30.47 15.19 -22.27
C PRO A 268 29.08 15.88 -22.29
N GLU A 269 29.06 17.21 -22.44
CA GLU A 269 27.82 17.99 -22.30
C GLU A 269 26.78 17.69 -23.38
N ASP A 270 27.18 17.17 -24.55
CA ASP A 270 26.30 16.67 -25.60
C ASP A 270 25.54 15.40 -25.16
N VAL A 271 26.20 14.47 -24.46
CA VAL A 271 25.57 13.28 -23.87
C VAL A 271 24.56 13.71 -22.81
N ILE A 272 24.94 14.62 -21.93
CA ILE A 272 24.08 15.16 -20.88
C ILE A 272 22.86 15.88 -21.50
N LYS A 273 23.06 16.65 -22.57
CA LYS A 273 21.98 17.32 -23.30
C LYS A 273 21.00 16.30 -23.90
N ALA A 274 21.50 15.23 -24.51
CA ALA A 274 20.64 14.18 -25.05
C ALA A 274 19.76 13.52 -23.98
N LEU A 275 20.29 13.27 -22.78
CA LEU A 275 19.52 12.76 -21.64
C LEU A 275 18.49 13.77 -21.14
N LYS A 276 18.87 15.06 -21.02
CA LYS A 276 17.94 16.15 -20.65
C LYS A 276 16.77 16.27 -21.62
N ASP A 277 17.01 16.11 -22.92
CA ASP A 277 15.96 16.22 -23.93
C ASP A 277 14.97 15.04 -23.86
N ILE A 278 15.43 13.85 -23.49
CA ILE A 278 14.54 12.72 -23.15
C ILE A 278 13.75 13.03 -21.89
N HIS A 279 14.41 13.50 -20.82
CA HIS A 279 13.77 13.85 -19.56
C HIS A 279 12.63 14.86 -19.74
N LYS A 280 12.84 15.92 -20.53
CA LYS A 280 11.80 16.93 -20.82
C LYS A 280 10.53 16.33 -21.44
N ARG A 281 10.65 15.27 -22.24
CA ARG A 281 9.51 14.61 -22.91
C ARG A 281 8.71 13.71 -21.98
N VAL A 282 9.34 13.18 -20.92
CA VAL A 282 8.70 12.29 -19.95
C VAL A 282 8.33 12.96 -18.64
N ALA A 283 8.91 14.14 -18.37
CA ALA A 283 8.62 14.93 -17.19
C ALA A 283 7.20 15.48 -17.28
N VAL A 284 6.28 14.86 -16.55
CA VAL A 284 4.94 15.41 -16.33
C VAL A 284 5.07 16.41 -15.19
N ASN A 285 4.95 17.70 -15.52
CA ASN A 285 4.89 18.80 -14.54
C ASN A 285 3.44 19.30 -14.45
N PRO A 286 2.54 18.59 -13.74
CA PRO A 286 1.18 19.06 -13.59
C PRO A 286 1.20 20.38 -12.79
N ARG A 287 0.52 21.42 -13.30
CA ARG A 287 0.22 22.62 -12.51
C ARG A 287 -0.89 22.26 -11.52
N GLY A 288 -0.57 22.17 -10.24
CA GLY A 288 -1.51 21.83 -9.18
C GLY A 288 -1.62 20.33 -8.89
N MET A 289 -2.82 19.90 -8.49
CA MET A 289 -3.06 18.51 -8.06
C MET A 289 -3.21 17.56 -9.25
N SER A 290 -2.81 16.30 -9.04
CA SER A 290 -3.14 15.25 -10.00
C SER A 290 -4.66 15.03 -10.06
N PRO A 291 -5.21 14.54 -11.19
CA PRO A 291 -6.63 14.23 -11.30
C PRO A 291 -7.13 13.31 -10.18
N LYS A 292 -6.33 12.30 -9.82
CA LYS A 292 -6.61 11.39 -8.71
C LYS A 292 -6.74 12.11 -7.36
N ASN A 293 -5.86 13.07 -7.07
CA ASN A 293 -5.92 13.82 -5.83
C ASN A 293 -7.11 14.81 -5.85
N ALA A 294 -7.37 15.45 -6.99
CA ALA A 294 -8.51 16.34 -7.17
C ALA A 294 -9.84 15.58 -6.98
N GLU A 295 -10.02 14.43 -7.63
CA GLU A 295 -11.19 13.56 -7.47
C GLU A 295 -11.38 13.10 -6.02
N ARG A 296 -10.28 12.73 -5.34
CA ARG A 296 -10.35 12.35 -3.94
C ARG A 296 -10.78 13.49 -3.02
N LEU A 297 -10.38 14.73 -3.32
CA LEU A 297 -10.77 15.91 -2.54
C LEU A 297 -12.14 16.46 -2.93
N ALA A 298 -12.68 16.09 -4.11
CA ALA A 298 -13.96 16.60 -4.60
C ALA A 298 -15.14 16.32 -3.66
N GLN A 299 -15.05 15.28 -2.81
CA GLN A 299 -16.07 15.01 -1.79
C GLN A 299 -16.24 16.17 -0.79
N PHE A 300 -15.21 16.98 -0.57
CA PHE A 300 -15.24 18.14 0.33
C PHE A 300 -15.75 19.42 -0.34
N ASN A 301 -16.20 19.34 -1.60
CA ASN A 301 -17.01 20.40 -2.19
C ASN A 301 -18.42 20.45 -1.57
N ASP A 302 -18.84 19.36 -0.93
CA ASP A 302 -20.05 19.29 -0.14
C ASP A 302 -19.76 19.74 1.31
N TRP A 303 -20.51 20.75 1.76
CA TRP A 303 -20.36 21.32 3.09
C TRP A 303 -20.69 20.31 4.21
N GLU A 304 -21.60 19.36 3.96
CA GLU A 304 -21.92 18.32 4.95
C GLU A 304 -20.70 17.44 5.23
N ASN A 305 -19.94 17.07 4.20
CA ASN A 305 -18.70 16.30 4.36
C ASN A 305 -17.61 17.08 5.10
N VAL A 306 -17.55 18.40 4.91
CA VAL A 306 -16.65 19.29 5.68
C VAL A 306 -17.05 19.30 7.15
N ALA A 307 -18.35 19.49 7.45
CA ALA A 307 -18.86 19.47 8.82
C ALA A 307 -18.62 18.11 9.51
N LEU A 308 -18.82 17.00 8.79
CA LEU A 308 -18.52 15.65 9.28
C LEU A 308 -17.03 15.49 9.61
N LEU A 309 -16.12 15.96 8.75
CA LEU A 309 -14.68 15.89 9.01
C LEU A 309 -14.27 16.71 10.24
N LEU A 310 -14.80 17.94 10.37
CA LEU A 310 -14.48 18.85 11.48
C LEU A 310 -15.06 18.41 12.84
N SER A 311 -16.12 17.59 12.83
CA SER A 311 -16.74 17.03 14.05
C SER A 311 -16.27 15.60 14.36
N LEU A 312 -15.56 14.95 13.43
CA LEU A 312 -15.08 13.59 13.58
C LEU A 312 -14.16 13.38 14.80
N PRO A 313 -13.24 14.30 15.16
CA PRO A 313 -12.41 14.11 16.35
C PRO A 313 -13.23 13.93 17.64
N ASP A 314 -14.22 14.78 17.89
CA ASP A 314 -15.06 14.70 19.09
C ASP A 314 -15.96 13.46 19.03
N THR A 315 -16.49 13.13 17.85
CA THR A 315 -17.30 11.91 17.65
C THR A 315 -16.50 10.65 18.00
N LEU A 316 -15.25 10.56 17.56
CA LEU A 316 -14.38 9.43 17.84
C LEU A 316 -13.95 9.39 19.31
N MET A 317 -13.68 10.55 19.92
CA MET A 317 -13.32 10.62 21.33
C MET A 317 -14.50 10.22 22.22
N ALA A 318 -15.71 10.73 21.96
CA ALA A 318 -16.92 10.33 22.69
C ALA A 318 -17.17 8.82 22.59
N ARG A 319 -17.06 8.25 21.38
CA ARG A 319 -17.16 6.79 21.18
C ARG A 319 -16.11 6.02 21.96
N ALA A 320 -14.89 6.54 22.08
CA ALA A 320 -13.84 5.90 22.85
C ALA A 320 -14.16 5.91 24.36
N GLU A 321 -14.79 6.99 24.83
CA GLU A 321 -15.19 7.18 26.22
C GLU A 321 -16.34 6.26 26.66
N ASP A 322 -17.19 5.82 25.73
CA ASP A 322 -18.27 4.86 26.03
C ASP A 322 -17.74 3.49 26.49
N SER A 323 -16.51 3.11 26.14
CA SER A 323 -15.92 1.82 26.50
C SER A 323 -14.40 1.92 26.60
N PRO A 324 -13.86 2.61 27.61
CA PRO A 324 -12.50 3.14 27.59
C PRO A 324 -11.41 2.08 27.74
N THR A 325 -11.75 0.85 28.16
CA THR A 325 -10.82 -0.27 28.36
C THR A 325 -10.63 -1.13 27.11
N ARG A 326 -11.43 -0.92 26.05
CA ARG A 326 -11.33 -1.69 24.81
C ARG A 326 -10.22 -1.15 23.94
N ARG A 327 -9.43 -2.05 23.34
CA ARG A 327 -8.41 -1.68 22.34
C ARG A 327 -9.00 -0.85 21.20
N ASP A 328 -10.19 -1.21 20.73
CA ASP A 328 -10.90 -0.51 19.66
C ASP A 328 -11.17 0.96 20.02
N SER A 329 -11.48 1.23 21.29
CA SER A 329 -11.69 2.58 21.84
C SER A 329 -10.38 3.34 21.92
N ALA A 330 -9.31 2.71 22.36
CA ALA A 330 -7.97 3.31 22.35
C ALA A 330 -7.53 3.70 20.93
N LEU A 331 -7.81 2.86 19.93
CA LEU A 331 -7.59 3.17 18.51
C LEU A 331 -8.49 4.32 18.02
N ALA A 332 -9.76 4.38 18.45
CA ALA A 332 -10.64 5.50 18.11
C ALA A 332 -10.13 6.84 18.69
N ALA A 333 -9.70 6.85 19.96
CA ALA A 333 -9.08 8.01 20.60
C ALA A 333 -7.76 8.42 19.93
N MET A 334 -6.95 7.44 19.49
CA MET A 334 -5.74 7.70 18.71
C MET A 334 -6.06 8.41 17.39
N HIS A 335 -7.07 7.94 16.65
CA HIS A 335 -7.52 8.60 15.43
C HIS A 335 -8.10 10.00 15.70
N ALA A 336 -8.84 10.18 16.80
CA ALA A 336 -9.34 11.49 17.22
C ALA A 336 -8.20 12.49 17.46
N ALA A 337 -7.16 12.08 18.19
CA ALA A 337 -5.98 12.91 18.44
C ALA A 337 -5.22 13.22 17.14
N ALA A 338 -5.01 12.22 16.28
CA ALA A 338 -4.35 12.39 14.98
C ALA A 338 -5.10 13.39 14.09
N LEU A 339 -6.43 13.26 13.97
CA LEU A 339 -7.26 14.18 13.19
C LEU A 339 -7.24 15.58 13.79
N THR A 340 -7.32 15.70 15.11
CA THR A 340 -7.23 16.99 15.81
C THR A 340 -5.92 17.73 15.46
N ILE A 341 -4.80 17.01 15.47
CA ILE A 341 -3.49 17.54 15.10
C ILE A 341 -3.49 17.97 13.63
N LEU A 342 -3.93 17.10 12.72
CA LEU A 342 -3.92 17.38 11.28
C LEU A 342 -4.83 18.54 10.87
N LEU A 343 -5.97 18.71 11.55
CA LEU A 343 -6.88 19.83 11.32
C LEU A 343 -6.33 21.15 11.88
N SER A 344 -5.57 21.09 12.98
CA SER A 344 -4.96 22.28 13.58
C SER A 344 -3.65 22.67 12.88
N CYS A 345 -2.89 21.68 12.41
CA CYS A 345 -1.59 21.84 11.78
C CYS A 345 -1.38 20.74 10.73
N PRO A 346 -1.75 21.02 9.47
CA PRO A 346 -1.56 20.08 8.38
C PRO A 346 -0.08 19.73 8.22
N MET A 347 0.25 18.46 8.39
CA MET A 347 1.62 17.94 8.26
C MET A 347 1.64 16.64 7.47
N ARG A 348 2.83 16.25 6.98
CA ARG A 348 3.00 14.99 6.27
C ARG A 348 2.83 13.82 7.25
N VAL A 349 2.27 12.70 6.78
CA VAL A 349 2.02 11.50 7.60
C VAL A 349 3.27 11.00 8.35
N LYS A 350 4.46 11.13 7.74
CA LYS A 350 5.74 10.77 8.40
C LYS A 350 6.02 11.65 9.62
N ASN A 351 5.73 12.95 9.55
CA ASN A 351 5.93 13.86 10.67
C ASN A 351 4.95 13.53 11.80
N LEU A 352 3.67 13.30 11.48
CA LEU A 352 2.66 12.90 12.46
C LEU A 352 3.04 11.58 13.16
N ALA A 353 3.46 10.57 12.40
CA ALA A 353 3.83 9.26 12.94
C ALA A 353 5.10 9.30 13.81
N ASN A 354 5.99 10.26 13.57
CA ASN A 354 7.22 10.46 14.34
C ASN A 354 7.08 11.55 15.42
N LEU A 355 5.85 12.03 15.71
CA LEU A 355 5.65 12.92 16.84
C LEU A 355 6.05 12.20 18.12
N ASP A 356 6.78 12.93 18.95
CA ASP A 356 7.36 12.44 20.18
C ASP A 356 6.87 13.39 21.28
N LEU A 357 6.38 12.84 22.38
CA LEU A 357 5.73 13.63 23.42
C LEU A 357 6.73 14.51 24.18
N ASP A 358 7.98 14.07 24.31
CA ASP A 358 9.00 14.78 25.08
C ASP A 358 9.72 15.80 24.21
N LYS A 359 9.87 15.50 22.91
CA LYS A 359 10.59 16.35 21.97
C LYS A 359 9.70 17.36 21.24
N HIS A 360 8.53 16.92 20.76
CA HIS A 360 7.72 17.68 19.80
C HIS A 360 6.51 18.36 20.43
N LEU A 361 6.14 17.99 21.66
CA LEU A 361 4.95 18.47 22.33
C LEU A 361 5.30 19.29 23.56
N ILE A 362 4.88 20.55 23.59
CA ILE A 362 5.18 21.49 24.67
C ILE A 362 3.89 21.73 25.47
N PRO A 363 3.73 21.11 26.67
CA PRO A 363 2.59 21.37 27.54
C PRO A 363 2.74 22.70 28.27
N VAL A 364 1.68 23.49 28.29
CA VAL A 364 1.55 24.71 29.08
C VAL A 364 0.33 24.56 29.98
N ARG A 365 0.55 24.54 31.30
CA ARG A 365 -0.54 24.46 32.28
C ARG A 365 -1.11 25.84 32.56
N SER A 366 -2.43 25.95 32.57
CA SER A 366 -3.16 27.14 32.97
C SER A 366 -4.32 26.71 33.86
N GLY A 367 -4.14 26.84 35.18
CA GLY A 367 -5.06 26.29 36.18
C GLY A 367 -5.23 24.78 36.02
N THR A 368 -6.47 24.32 35.88
CA THR A 368 -6.83 22.91 35.67
C THR A 368 -6.72 22.45 34.20
N HIS A 369 -6.40 23.35 33.27
CA HIS A 369 -6.30 23.05 31.84
C HIS A 369 -4.84 22.89 31.41
N THR A 370 -4.61 21.91 30.52
CA THR A 370 -3.33 21.75 29.83
C THR A 370 -3.51 22.15 28.37
N TYR A 371 -2.78 23.17 27.94
CA TYR A 371 -2.66 23.57 26.54
C TYR A 371 -1.42 22.93 25.93
N TYR A 372 -1.47 22.60 24.64
CA TYR A 372 -0.34 22.01 23.94
C TYR A 372 0.11 22.90 22.78
N SER A 373 1.43 23.02 22.62
CA SER A 373 2.03 23.52 21.39
C SER A 373 2.80 22.38 20.73
N ILE A 374 2.77 22.30 19.41
CA ILE A 374 3.55 21.31 18.65
C ILE A 374 4.67 22.07 17.96
N ARG A 375 5.90 21.58 18.14
CA ARG A 375 7.09 22.09 17.48
C ARG A 375 7.88 20.94 16.84
N ILE A 376 8.15 21.05 15.53
CA ILE A 376 9.00 20.12 14.79
C ILE A 376 10.09 20.95 14.11
N GLU A 377 11.34 20.60 14.36
CA GLU A 377 12.48 21.30 13.79
C GLU A 377 12.58 21.10 12.28
N GLY A 378 13.07 22.13 11.58
CA GLY A 378 13.13 22.15 10.12
C GLY A 378 13.91 20.98 9.51
N ILE A 379 14.93 20.48 10.22
CA ILE A 379 15.73 19.31 9.81
C ILE A 379 14.90 18.03 9.66
N GLU A 380 13.80 17.91 10.39
CA GLU A 380 12.90 16.76 10.35
C GLU A 380 11.82 16.92 9.26
N VAL A 381 11.60 18.15 8.81
CA VAL A 381 10.59 18.48 7.80
C VAL A 381 11.20 18.37 6.40
N LYS A 382 10.42 17.86 5.43
CA LYS A 382 10.91 17.62 4.07
C LYS A 382 11.40 18.89 3.36
N ASN A 383 10.75 20.03 3.59
CA ASN A 383 11.08 21.31 2.97
C ASN A 383 12.02 22.18 3.82
N GLY A 384 12.53 21.67 4.95
CA GLY A 384 13.42 22.44 5.82
C GLY A 384 12.73 23.48 6.71
N GLU A 385 11.46 23.80 6.45
CA GLU A 385 10.69 24.75 7.26
C GLU A 385 10.22 24.10 8.56
N PRO A 386 10.54 24.67 9.74
CA PRO A 386 10.03 24.18 11.00
C PRO A 386 8.50 24.30 11.05
N ILE A 387 7.87 23.42 11.82
CA ILE A 387 6.43 23.47 12.09
C ILE A 387 6.25 23.92 13.53
N GLU A 388 5.50 24.99 13.74
CA GLU A 388 5.11 25.46 15.07
C GLU A 388 3.63 25.80 15.08
N VAL A 389 2.87 25.22 16.01
CA VAL A 389 1.45 25.53 16.21
C VAL A 389 1.09 25.53 17.68
N LYS A 390 0.23 26.47 18.10
CA LYS A 390 -0.42 26.45 19.40
C LYS A 390 -1.81 25.87 19.25
N LEU A 391 -2.11 24.79 19.96
CA LEU A 391 -3.44 24.18 19.93
C LEU A 391 -4.39 25.00 20.80
N ASN A 392 -5.63 25.18 20.30
CA ASN A 392 -6.68 25.79 21.09
C ASN A 392 -7.13 24.88 22.25
N ALA A 393 -8.03 25.38 23.10
CA ALA A 393 -8.51 24.64 24.27
C ALA A 393 -9.18 23.30 23.91
N ARG A 394 -10.01 23.27 22.86
CA ARG A 394 -10.71 22.05 22.40
C ARG A 394 -9.72 21.00 21.91
N SER A 395 -8.81 21.39 21.00
CA SER A 395 -7.77 20.51 20.47
C SER A 395 -6.86 19.99 21.57
N SER A 396 -6.45 20.85 22.51
CA SER A 396 -5.60 20.45 23.63
C SER A 396 -6.31 19.48 24.56
N LYS A 397 -7.62 19.64 24.80
CA LYS A 397 -8.42 18.71 25.61
C LYS A 397 -8.46 17.30 25.02
N ILE A 398 -8.72 17.16 23.72
CA ILE A 398 -8.74 15.86 23.02
C ILE A 398 -7.35 15.21 23.10
N LEU A 399 -6.30 15.99 22.82
CA LEU A 399 -4.92 15.47 22.87
C LEU A 399 -4.52 15.05 24.28
N HIS A 400 -4.85 15.85 25.30
CA HIS A 400 -4.61 15.53 26.71
C HIS A 400 -5.28 14.20 27.09
N ARG A 401 -6.57 14.06 26.73
CA ARG A 401 -7.36 12.86 27.03
C ARG A 401 -6.74 11.60 26.42
N TYR A 402 -6.36 11.67 25.14
CA TYR A 402 -5.67 10.56 24.48
C TYR A 402 -4.37 10.19 25.19
N ILE A 403 -3.49 11.17 25.44
CA ILE A 403 -2.17 10.94 26.06
C ILE A 403 -2.31 10.29 27.43
N MET A 404 -3.20 10.82 28.27
CA MET A 404 -3.30 10.42 29.68
C MET A 404 -4.08 9.11 29.89
N GLN A 405 -5.02 8.76 29.02
CA GLN A 405 -5.95 7.66 29.28
C GLN A 405 -5.91 6.53 28.26
N PHE A 406 -5.76 6.87 26.97
CA PHE A 406 -5.93 5.89 25.90
C PHE A 406 -4.61 5.41 25.32
N ARG A 407 -3.58 6.27 25.24
CA ARG A 407 -2.26 5.92 24.69
C ARG A 407 -1.66 4.66 25.33
N PRO A 408 -1.69 4.47 26.67
CA PRO A 408 -1.14 3.25 27.29
C PRO A 408 -1.83 1.95 26.87
N GLN A 409 -3.06 2.04 26.35
CA GLN A 409 -3.88 0.89 25.97
C GLN A 409 -3.79 0.52 24.49
N VAL A 410 -3.07 1.31 23.68
CA VAL A 410 -2.85 1.03 22.25
C VAL A 410 -1.74 0.00 22.06
N SER A 411 -0.71 0.08 22.91
CA SER A 411 0.53 -0.72 22.91
C SER A 411 0.30 -2.20 23.16
#